data_AF-A0AAP2ZAW5-F1
#
_entry.id   AF-A0AAP2ZAW5-F1
#
_cell.length_a   1.000
_cell.length_b   1.000
_cell.length_c   1.000
_cell.angle_alpha   90.00
_cell.angle_beta   90.00
_cell.angle_gamma   90.00
#
_symmetry.space_group_name_H-M   'P 1'
#
loop_
_entity.id
_entity.type
_entity.pdbx_description
1 polymer ?
#
loop_
_entity_poly.entity_id
_entity_poly.type
_entity_poly.pdbx_seq_one_letter_code
_entity_poly.pdbx_strand_id
1 'polypeptide(L)'
;MDSTVGQNSELQTRVRQQEVAAELGQQAFETDDLEQLMHDAAVAIAETLDTDYVKVLKLLPDGDKMFLQQGIGWRNGLVGEATVPADLDSQAGYKLISEEPIIVDDLRTDERFSGPELLTSHDVVSGISVIIGSVEEPWGVLGAHTTERREFTDHDVNFVQSIANVLAAAIKEVNAEKQLHEREKDLKETFDRITDGFIGIDADWTIAYINDRGKELIDLDGEGLVGRNFWDVFEPALGTTFEEQYREVFATQEPTSFEEYYPPFDGWFEVHVYPSASGLSIYFRDYPSLAKRKTT
;
A
#
# COMPACT_ATOMS: atom_id res chain seq x y z
N MET A 1 37.51 29.75 -25.60
CA MET A 1 37.48 28.29 -25.86
C MET A 1 37.19 27.51 -24.59
N ASP A 2 37.69 27.91 -23.41
CA ASP A 2 37.36 27.28 -22.12
C ASP A 2 35.88 27.31 -21.73
N SER A 3 35.19 28.44 -21.93
CA SER A 3 33.80 28.60 -21.49
C SER A 3 32.80 27.68 -22.22
N THR A 4 33.10 27.24 -23.44
CA THR A 4 32.21 26.38 -24.24
C THR A 4 32.38 24.90 -23.90
N VAL A 5 33.56 24.50 -23.41
CA VAL A 5 33.84 23.11 -22.99
C VAL A 5 33.19 22.83 -21.63
N GLY A 6 33.28 23.78 -20.68
CA GLY A 6 32.58 23.67 -19.38
C GLY A 6 31.06 23.62 -19.52
N GLN A 7 30.48 24.49 -20.36
CA GLN A 7 29.03 24.50 -20.62
C GLN A 7 28.51 23.21 -21.27
N ASN A 8 29.32 22.57 -22.13
CA ASN A 8 28.92 21.32 -22.79
C ASN A 8 29.01 20.12 -21.83
N SER A 9 29.98 20.13 -20.91
CA SER A 9 30.11 19.11 -19.85
C SER A 9 28.95 19.18 -18.85
N GLU A 10 28.60 20.39 -18.38
CA GLU A 10 27.46 20.58 -17.46
C GLU A 10 26.13 20.16 -18.11
N LEU A 11 25.94 20.48 -19.40
CA LEU A 11 24.75 20.08 -20.14
C LEU A 11 24.65 18.55 -20.29
N GLN A 12 25.77 17.87 -20.55
CA GLN A 12 25.81 16.41 -20.65
C GLN A 12 25.50 15.72 -19.32
N THR A 13 26.05 16.20 -18.20
CA THR A 13 25.71 15.70 -16.86
C THR A 13 24.22 15.85 -16.59
N ARG A 14 23.64 17.00 -16.97
CA ARG A 14 22.21 17.28 -16.77
C ARG A 14 21.31 16.35 -17.59
N VAL A 15 21.65 16.11 -18.85
CA VAL A 15 20.90 15.18 -19.71
C VAL A 15 20.96 13.77 -19.11
N ARG A 16 22.15 13.32 -18.67
CA ARG A 16 22.32 12.01 -18.05
C ARG A 16 21.48 11.84 -16.78
N GLN A 17 21.49 12.83 -15.89
CA GLN A 17 20.67 12.82 -14.68
C GLN A 17 19.16 12.73 -14.99
N GLN A 18 18.69 13.45 -16.01
CA GLN A 18 17.29 13.40 -16.42
C GLN A 18 16.89 12.07 -17.05
N GLU A 19 17.76 11.48 -17.88
CA GLU A 19 17.55 10.15 -18.46
C GLU A 19 17.41 9.09 -17.36
N VAL A 20 18.34 9.07 -16.40
CA VAL A 20 18.33 8.12 -15.28
C VAL A 20 17.08 8.26 -14.41
N ALA A 21 16.66 9.49 -14.11
CA ALA A 21 15.44 9.72 -13.35
C ALA A 21 14.18 9.26 -14.10
N ALA A 22 14.14 9.43 -15.42
CA ALA A 22 13.04 8.97 -16.26
C ALA A 22 13.00 7.43 -16.35
N GLU A 23 14.16 6.77 -16.51
CA GLU A 23 14.29 5.31 -16.53
C GLU A 23 13.79 4.68 -15.23
N LEU A 24 14.26 5.19 -14.08
CA LEU A 24 13.78 4.74 -12.76
C LEU A 24 12.28 5.02 -12.57
N GLY A 25 11.80 6.17 -13.06
CA GLY A 25 10.38 6.50 -13.07
C GLY A 25 9.54 5.49 -13.84
N GLN A 26 10.03 4.99 -14.98
CA GLN A 26 9.35 3.94 -15.73
C GLN A 26 9.37 2.60 -14.99
N GLN A 27 10.52 2.20 -14.44
CA GLN A 27 10.65 0.97 -13.65
C GLN A 27 9.71 0.96 -12.45
N ALA A 28 9.53 2.10 -11.80
CA ALA A 28 8.64 2.26 -10.65
C ALA A 28 7.18 1.91 -10.96
N PHE A 29 6.70 2.12 -12.19
CA PHE A 29 5.33 1.76 -12.61
C PHE A 29 5.16 0.29 -12.97
N GLU A 30 6.25 -0.42 -13.27
CA GLU A 30 6.21 -1.79 -13.78
C GLU A 30 6.59 -2.83 -12.72
N THR A 31 7.13 -2.40 -11.58
CA THR A 31 7.72 -3.30 -10.56
C THR A 31 6.76 -3.60 -9.40
N ASP A 32 6.64 -4.88 -9.07
CA ASP A 32 6.06 -5.35 -7.81
C ASP A 32 7.12 -5.48 -6.70
N ASP A 33 8.41 -5.34 -7.05
CA ASP A 33 9.55 -5.49 -6.15
C ASP A 33 10.16 -4.13 -5.80
N LEU A 34 9.69 -3.61 -4.68
CA LEU A 34 10.13 -2.33 -4.13
C LEU A 34 11.58 -2.39 -3.61
N GLU A 35 12.04 -3.56 -3.13
CA GLU A 35 13.42 -3.69 -2.62
C GLU A 35 14.43 -3.61 -3.77
N GLN A 36 14.11 -4.22 -4.91
CA GLN A 36 14.91 -4.10 -6.12
C GLN A 36 14.91 -2.67 -6.67
N LEU A 37 13.75 -2.00 -6.72
CA LEU A 37 13.68 -0.59 -7.15
C LEU A 37 14.55 0.33 -6.29
N MET A 38 14.52 0.15 -4.96
CA MET A 38 15.38 0.92 -4.05
C MET A 38 16.87 0.64 -4.26
N HIS A 39 17.21 -0.62 -4.57
CA HIS A 39 18.59 -0.99 -4.90
C HIS A 39 19.04 -0.29 -6.19
N ASP A 40 18.24 -0.39 -7.26
CA ASP A 40 18.56 0.20 -8.57
C ASP A 40 18.66 1.73 -8.48
N ALA A 41 17.77 2.37 -7.72
CA ALA A 41 17.85 3.79 -7.41
C ALA A 41 19.15 4.15 -6.69
N ALA A 42 19.59 3.33 -5.72
CA ALA A 42 20.84 3.57 -5.00
C ALA A 42 22.07 3.41 -5.91
N VAL A 43 22.09 2.39 -6.78
CA VAL A 43 23.14 2.19 -7.80
C VAL A 43 23.20 3.38 -8.74
N ALA A 44 22.04 3.77 -9.31
CA ALA A 44 21.93 4.86 -10.25
C ALA A 44 22.45 6.20 -9.69
N ILE A 45 22.15 6.49 -8.41
CA ILE A 45 22.68 7.68 -7.73
C ILE A 45 24.20 7.59 -7.57
N ALA A 46 24.70 6.44 -7.09
CA ALA A 46 26.12 6.24 -6.84
C ALA A 46 26.94 6.43 -8.11
N GLU A 47 26.50 5.83 -9.23
CA GLU A 47 27.16 5.91 -10.52
C GLU A 47 27.04 7.30 -11.16
N THR A 48 25.86 7.93 -11.08
CA THR A 48 25.62 9.22 -11.75
C THR A 48 26.32 10.37 -11.04
N LEU A 49 26.39 10.34 -9.71
CA LEU A 49 27.07 11.37 -8.93
C LEU A 49 28.53 11.04 -8.62
N ASP A 50 28.99 9.83 -8.90
CA ASP A 50 30.32 9.32 -8.53
C ASP A 50 30.56 9.49 -7.01
N THR A 51 29.70 8.84 -6.22
CA THR A 51 29.73 8.91 -4.75
C THR A 51 30.04 7.55 -4.14
N ASP A 52 30.85 7.54 -3.08
CA ASP A 52 31.30 6.33 -2.39
C ASP A 52 30.14 5.55 -1.73
N TYR A 53 29.14 6.26 -1.20
CA TYR A 53 28.07 5.65 -0.43
C TYR A 53 26.69 6.23 -0.76
N VAL A 54 25.70 5.35 -0.90
CA VAL A 54 24.28 5.73 -0.98
C VAL A 54 23.49 4.95 0.06
N LYS A 55 22.57 5.59 0.77
CA LYS A 55 21.70 4.96 1.78
C LYS A 55 20.23 5.25 1.50
N VAL A 56 19.42 4.22 1.64
CA VAL A 56 17.95 4.29 1.73
C VAL A 56 17.59 3.86 3.15
N LEU A 57 17.20 4.84 3.96
CA LEU A 57 16.80 4.67 5.35
C LEU A 57 15.28 4.67 5.44
N LYS A 58 14.70 3.62 6.03
CA LYS A 58 13.27 3.54 6.31
C LYS A 58 12.99 3.95 7.76
N LEU A 59 12.04 4.86 7.98
CA LEU A 59 11.59 5.21 9.33
C LEU A 59 10.83 4.03 9.95
N LEU A 60 11.21 3.64 11.17
CA LEU A 60 10.51 2.57 11.89
C LEU A 60 9.21 3.10 12.52
N PRO A 61 8.21 2.24 12.80
CA PRO A 61 6.91 2.66 13.32
C PRO A 61 6.96 3.38 14.68
N ASP A 62 8.03 3.20 15.45
CA ASP A 62 8.24 3.91 16.72
C ASP A 62 8.64 5.38 16.51
N GLY A 63 9.10 5.76 15.32
CA GLY A 63 9.57 7.10 14.99
C GLY A 63 10.96 7.44 15.53
N ASP A 64 11.57 6.57 16.32
CA ASP A 64 12.81 6.85 17.05
C ASP A 64 14.06 6.43 16.25
N LYS A 65 13.89 5.51 15.31
CA LYS A 65 14.99 4.91 14.55
C LYS A 65 14.66 4.78 13.08
N MET A 66 15.72 4.79 12.27
CA MET A 66 15.66 4.42 10.87
C MET A 66 16.48 3.17 10.62
N PHE A 67 15.95 2.30 9.77
CA PHE A 67 16.57 1.06 9.35
C PHE A 67 17.23 1.24 7.97
N LEU A 68 18.45 0.74 7.81
CA LEU A 68 19.16 0.76 6.53
C LEU A 68 18.58 -0.30 5.60
N GLN A 69 17.51 0.08 4.89
CA GLN A 69 16.76 -0.79 4.00
C GLN A 69 17.59 -1.19 2.78
N GLN A 70 18.27 -0.22 2.15
CA GLN A 70 19.16 -0.45 1.01
C GLN A 70 20.36 0.50 1.02
N GLY A 71 21.42 0.15 0.30
CA GLY A 71 22.53 1.08 0.07
C GLY A 71 23.71 0.52 -0.72
N ILE A 72 24.61 1.41 -1.12
CA ILE A 72 25.84 1.14 -1.88
C ILE A 72 27.05 1.55 -1.05
N GLY A 73 28.15 0.78 -1.17
CA GLY A 73 29.45 1.08 -0.56
C GLY A 73 29.61 0.66 0.91
N TRP A 74 28.50 0.43 1.63
CA TRP A 74 28.54 0.05 3.05
C TRP A 74 29.21 -1.31 3.27
N ARG A 75 29.84 -1.49 4.44
CA ARG A 75 30.39 -2.79 4.85
C ARG A 75 29.31 -3.89 4.83
N ASN A 76 29.72 -5.09 4.45
CA ASN A 76 28.85 -6.28 4.43
C ASN A 76 28.17 -6.50 5.78
N GLY A 77 26.87 -6.81 5.75
CA GLY A 77 26.06 -7.03 6.95
C GLY A 77 25.49 -5.76 7.57
N LEU A 78 25.65 -4.57 6.95
CA LEU A 78 24.97 -3.36 7.42
C LEU A 78 23.63 -3.14 6.72
N VAL A 79 23.57 -3.30 5.40
CA VAL A 79 22.31 -3.23 4.65
C VAL A 79 21.41 -4.38 5.10
N GLY A 80 20.20 -4.06 5.53
CA GLY A 80 19.25 -5.04 6.07
C GLY A 80 19.43 -5.37 7.56
N GLU A 81 20.40 -4.77 8.26
CA GLU A 81 20.61 -5.03 9.71
C GLU A 81 20.80 -3.75 10.54
N ALA A 82 21.47 -2.73 9.98
CA ALA A 82 21.85 -1.53 10.72
C ALA A 82 20.65 -0.60 10.98
N THR A 83 20.67 0.05 12.15
CA THR A 83 19.74 1.13 12.50
C THR A 83 20.50 2.38 12.90
N VAL A 84 19.98 3.55 12.54
CA VAL A 84 20.48 4.86 12.98
C VAL A 84 19.39 5.61 13.76
N PRO A 85 19.75 6.46 14.73
CA PRO A 85 18.77 7.31 15.42
C PRO A 85 18.07 8.27 14.45
N ALA A 86 16.78 8.54 14.72
CA ALA A 86 15.95 9.52 14.02
C ALA A 86 15.80 10.84 14.80
N ASP A 87 16.62 11.06 15.82
CA ASP A 87 16.67 12.30 16.60
C ASP A 87 17.39 13.45 15.86
N LEU A 88 17.23 14.67 16.38
CA LEU A 88 17.82 15.88 15.80
C LEU A 88 19.36 15.90 15.85
N ASP A 89 19.95 15.09 16.72
CA ASP A 89 21.40 14.98 16.85
C ASP A 89 22.01 14.11 15.73
N SER A 90 21.18 13.42 14.95
CA SER A 90 21.53 12.64 13.77
C SER A 90 21.18 13.39 12.48
N GLN A 91 22.10 13.42 11.49
CA GLN A 91 21.85 13.99 10.16
C GLN A 91 20.51 13.51 9.56
N ALA A 92 20.22 12.22 9.69
CA ALA A 92 19.04 11.63 9.10
C ALA A 92 17.76 12.07 9.84
N GLY A 93 17.81 12.22 11.17
CA GLY A 93 16.67 12.71 11.96
C GLY A 93 16.43 14.20 11.76
N TYR A 94 17.48 15.01 11.66
CA TYR A 94 17.35 16.42 11.28
C TYR A 94 16.66 16.58 9.91
N LYS A 95 16.91 15.67 8.97
CA LYS A 95 16.26 15.73 7.65
C LYS A 95 14.76 15.49 7.73
N LEU A 96 14.27 14.63 8.62
CA LEU A 96 12.84 14.34 8.77
C LEU A 96 12.01 15.57 9.15
N ILE A 97 12.60 16.56 9.83
CA ILE A 97 11.91 17.77 10.27
C ILE A 97 12.12 18.98 9.35
N SER A 98 13.02 18.87 8.37
CA SER A 98 13.34 19.97 7.44
C SER A 98 12.71 19.70 6.07
N GLU A 99 12.00 20.68 5.51
CA GLU A 99 11.50 20.58 4.15
C GLU A 99 12.66 20.64 3.13
N GLU A 100 13.68 21.45 3.39
CA GLU A 100 14.78 21.67 2.45
C GLU A 100 15.83 20.56 2.49
N PRO A 101 16.33 20.06 1.34
CA PRO A 101 17.45 19.13 1.27
C PRO A 101 18.64 19.54 2.14
N ILE A 102 19.28 18.58 2.78
CA ILE A 102 20.50 18.84 3.55
C ILE A 102 21.71 18.58 2.67
N ILE A 103 22.55 19.59 2.51
CA ILE A 103 23.87 19.48 1.93
C ILE A 103 24.89 19.62 3.06
N VAL A 104 25.84 18.70 3.12
CA VAL A 104 26.95 18.71 4.07
C VAL A 104 28.24 18.81 3.29
N ASP A 105 28.94 19.94 3.43
CA ASP A 105 30.25 20.14 2.80
C ASP A 105 31.36 19.46 3.60
N ASP A 106 31.30 19.49 4.93
CA ASP A 106 32.24 18.79 5.81
C ASP A 106 31.56 18.41 7.15
N LEU A 107 31.22 17.13 7.27
CA LEU A 107 30.52 16.54 8.40
C LEU A 107 31.26 16.72 9.73
N ARG A 108 32.58 16.87 9.69
CA ARG A 108 33.41 17.03 10.90
C ARG A 108 33.27 18.42 11.53
N THR A 109 32.81 19.39 10.75
CA THR A 109 32.68 20.79 11.16
C THR A 109 31.23 21.29 11.14
N ASP A 110 30.28 20.47 10.70
CA ASP A 110 28.87 20.83 10.66
C ASP A 110 28.31 20.90 12.09
N GLU A 111 27.73 22.05 12.47
CA GLU A 111 27.20 22.29 13.81
C GLU A 111 25.71 21.91 13.94
N ARG A 112 25.03 21.55 12.84
CA ARG A 112 23.58 21.28 12.86
C ARG A 112 23.23 19.95 13.51
N PHE A 113 24.13 18.98 13.45
CA PHE A 113 23.96 17.62 13.99
C PHE A 113 25.32 16.93 14.10
N SER A 114 25.35 15.79 14.78
CA SER A 114 26.48 14.88 14.77
C SER A 114 26.32 13.80 13.68
N GLY A 115 27.44 13.40 13.07
CA GLY A 115 27.43 12.28 12.13
C GLY A 115 27.17 10.97 12.86
N PRO A 116 26.12 10.18 12.50
CA PRO A 116 25.89 8.89 13.14
C PRO A 116 27.07 7.94 12.89
N GLU A 117 27.24 6.93 13.76
CA GLU A 117 28.34 5.94 13.67
C GLU A 117 28.43 5.30 12.28
N LEU A 118 27.29 5.10 11.61
CA LEU A 118 27.23 4.62 10.24
C LEU A 118 28.09 5.48 9.28
N LEU A 119 28.06 6.81 9.40
CA LEU A 119 28.83 7.72 8.54
C LEU A 119 30.28 7.87 9.03
N THR A 120 30.46 8.09 10.32
CA THR A 120 31.79 8.38 10.88
C THR A 120 32.71 7.16 10.84
N SER A 121 32.18 5.95 11.00
CA SER A 121 32.98 4.71 10.88
C SER A 121 33.36 4.35 9.44
N HIS A 122 32.83 5.07 8.45
CA HIS A 122 33.13 4.91 7.01
C HIS A 122 33.84 6.15 6.43
N ASP A 123 34.38 7.02 7.29
CA ASP A 123 35.14 8.22 6.91
C ASP A 123 34.38 9.17 5.98
N VAL A 124 33.04 9.22 6.08
CA VAL A 124 32.20 10.13 5.30
C VAL A 124 32.51 11.58 5.65
N VAL A 125 32.73 12.42 4.64
CA VAL A 125 33.04 13.84 4.77
C VAL A 125 31.91 14.71 4.24
N SER A 126 31.45 14.49 3.01
CA SER A 126 30.42 15.31 2.38
C SER A 126 29.22 14.46 1.96
N GLY A 127 28.05 15.08 1.82
CA GLY A 127 26.88 14.37 1.30
C GLY A 127 25.63 15.21 1.11
N ILE A 128 24.67 14.62 0.39
CA ILE A 128 23.31 15.12 0.21
C ILE A 128 22.37 14.17 0.96
N SER A 129 21.35 14.72 1.61
CA SER A 129 20.24 13.94 2.17
C SER A 129 18.90 14.61 1.87
N VAL A 130 17.92 13.80 1.44
CA VAL A 130 16.55 14.21 1.11
C VAL A 130 15.55 13.27 1.77
N ILE A 131 14.31 13.72 1.94
CA ILE A 131 13.20 12.88 2.43
C ILE A 131 12.67 12.03 1.27
N ILE A 132 12.34 10.77 1.57
CA ILE A 132 11.42 9.96 0.77
C ILE A 132 10.03 10.13 1.41
N GLY A 133 9.10 10.75 0.69
CA GLY A 133 7.78 11.15 1.21
C GLY A 133 7.68 12.65 1.42
N SER A 134 6.93 13.08 2.45
CA SER A 134 6.82 14.49 2.85
C SER A 134 7.25 14.68 4.31
N VAL A 135 7.35 15.92 4.78
CA VAL A 135 7.61 16.19 6.22
C VAL A 135 6.42 15.79 7.08
N GLU A 136 5.19 15.88 6.55
CA GLU A 136 3.98 15.45 7.27
C GLU A 136 3.84 13.93 7.34
N GLU A 137 4.29 13.23 6.29
CA GLU A 137 4.23 11.77 6.18
C GLU A 137 5.57 11.24 5.63
N PRO A 138 6.64 11.25 6.45
CA PRO A 138 7.94 10.79 6.00
C PRO A 138 7.97 9.27 5.99
N TRP A 139 8.33 8.68 4.85
CA TRP A 139 8.63 7.26 4.80
C TRP A 139 10.07 6.97 5.24
N GLY A 140 10.99 7.87 4.92
CA GLY A 140 12.41 7.66 5.16
C GLY A 140 13.31 8.74 4.59
N VAL A 141 14.61 8.43 4.51
CA VAL A 141 15.66 9.34 4.02
C VAL A 141 16.50 8.66 2.95
N LEU A 142 16.74 9.37 1.85
CA LEU A 142 17.69 8.99 0.82
C LEU A 142 18.91 9.89 0.93
N GLY A 143 20.12 9.33 0.87
CA GLY A 143 21.32 10.16 0.86
C GLY A 143 22.50 9.57 0.13
N ALA A 144 23.31 10.44 -0.47
CA ALA A 144 24.53 10.13 -1.20
C ALA A 144 25.72 10.84 -0.55
N HIS A 145 26.84 10.15 -0.38
CA HIS A 145 27.95 10.61 0.46
C HIS A 145 29.30 10.23 -0.16
N THR A 146 30.32 11.02 0.15
CA THR A 146 31.71 10.75 -0.23
C THR A 146 32.65 10.94 0.96
N THR A 147 33.78 10.23 0.92
CA THR A 147 34.91 10.36 1.84
C THR A 147 35.80 11.56 1.54
N GLU A 148 35.65 12.16 0.35
CA GLU A 148 36.36 13.38 -0.02
C GLU A 148 35.49 14.62 0.25
N ARG A 149 36.15 15.77 0.46
CA ARG A 149 35.42 17.02 0.58
C ARG A 149 34.89 17.44 -0.79
N ARG A 150 33.58 17.61 -0.90
CA ARG A 150 32.88 18.00 -2.13
C ARG A 150 31.80 19.02 -1.85
N GLU A 151 31.76 20.06 -2.68
CA GLU A 151 30.62 20.96 -2.76
C GLU A 151 29.62 20.39 -3.77
N PHE A 152 28.44 20.00 -3.29
CA PHE A 152 27.36 19.51 -4.14
C PHE A 152 26.57 20.68 -4.73
N THR A 153 26.20 20.55 -6.00
CA THR A 153 25.44 21.58 -6.70
C THR A 153 23.94 21.42 -6.47
N ASP A 154 23.17 22.48 -6.74
CA ASP A 154 21.71 22.39 -6.77
C ASP A 154 21.20 21.33 -7.76
N HIS A 155 21.97 21.05 -8.82
CA HIS A 155 21.61 20.01 -9.78
C HIS A 155 21.73 18.60 -9.20
N ASP A 156 22.78 18.34 -8.43
CA ASP A 156 22.96 17.06 -7.73
C ASP A 156 21.82 16.85 -6.73
N VAL A 157 21.46 17.90 -5.99
CA VAL A 157 20.34 17.89 -5.04
C VAL A 157 19.02 17.60 -5.75
N ASN A 158 18.74 18.31 -6.84
CA ASN A 158 17.51 18.12 -7.62
C ASN A 158 17.42 16.70 -8.22
N PHE A 159 18.55 16.14 -8.64
CA PHE A 159 18.61 14.76 -9.12
C PHE A 159 18.26 13.77 -8.00
N VAL A 160 18.93 13.83 -6.84
CA VAL A 160 18.63 12.94 -5.70
C VAL A 160 17.19 13.11 -5.23
N GLN A 161 16.68 14.36 -5.19
CA GLN A 161 15.29 14.64 -4.85
C GLN A 161 14.31 14.04 -5.87
N SER A 162 14.64 14.06 -7.15
CA SER A 162 13.80 13.44 -8.20
C SER A 162 13.70 11.93 -8.01
N ILE A 163 14.82 11.27 -7.69
CA ILE A 163 14.81 9.83 -7.38
C ILE A 163 14.01 9.54 -6.11
N ALA A 164 14.17 10.35 -5.05
CA ALA A 164 13.37 10.21 -3.84
C ALA A 164 11.87 10.35 -4.08
N ASN A 165 11.46 11.26 -4.98
CA ASN A 165 10.06 11.45 -5.36
C ASN A 165 9.51 10.23 -6.10
N VAL A 166 10.30 9.61 -7.00
CA VAL A 166 9.94 8.37 -7.69
C VAL A 166 9.74 7.23 -6.70
N LEU A 167 10.69 7.03 -5.77
CA LEU A 167 10.57 6.03 -4.72
C LEU A 167 9.34 6.29 -3.84
N ALA A 168 9.10 7.55 -3.44
CA ALA A 168 7.95 7.91 -2.62
C ALA A 168 6.61 7.58 -3.32
N ALA A 169 6.52 7.81 -4.63
CA ALA A 169 5.32 7.48 -5.41
C ALA A 169 5.08 5.96 -5.45
N ALA A 170 6.11 5.17 -5.79
CA ALA A 170 6.01 3.71 -5.84
C ALA A 170 5.64 3.10 -4.48
N ILE A 171 6.27 3.57 -3.41
CA ILE A 171 5.97 3.15 -2.04
C ILE A 171 4.51 3.42 -1.67
N LYS A 172 4.02 4.62 -2.02
CA LYS A 172 2.64 5.02 -1.72
C LYS A 172 1.64 4.15 -2.46
N GLU A 173 1.91 3.82 -3.72
CA GLU A 173 1.07 2.94 -4.54
C GLU A 173 0.98 1.54 -3.93
N VAL A 174 2.12 0.89 -3.67
CA VAL A 174 2.16 -0.45 -3.05
C VAL A 174 1.48 -0.47 -1.68
N ASN A 175 1.65 0.57 -0.87
CA ASN A 175 0.99 0.65 0.44
C ASN A 175 -0.53 0.86 0.31
N ALA A 176 -0.99 1.64 -0.67
CA ALA A 176 -2.42 1.84 -0.91
C ALA A 176 -3.10 0.54 -1.36
N GLU A 177 -2.46 -0.22 -2.25
CA GLU A 177 -2.96 -1.53 -2.68
C GLU A 177 -3.04 -2.53 -1.53
N LYS A 178 -1.99 -2.61 -0.70
CA LYS A 178 -1.99 -3.46 0.50
C LYS A 178 -3.13 -3.09 1.46
N GLN A 179 -3.32 -1.80 1.75
CA GLN A 179 -4.41 -1.35 2.60
C GLN A 179 -5.79 -1.66 2.02
N LEU A 180 -5.95 -1.56 0.69
CA LEU A 180 -7.19 -1.92 0.03
C LEU A 180 -7.46 -3.42 0.19
N HIS A 181 -6.46 -4.26 -0.09
CA HIS A 181 -6.57 -5.71 0.03
C HIS A 181 -6.85 -6.16 1.47
N GLU A 182 -6.19 -5.56 2.46
CA GLU A 182 -6.44 -5.82 3.89
C GLU A 182 -7.87 -5.42 4.29
N ARG A 183 -8.37 -4.28 3.82
CA ARG A 183 -9.77 -3.87 4.08
C ARG A 183 -10.79 -4.80 3.43
N GLU A 184 -10.55 -5.23 2.20
CA GLU A 184 -11.41 -6.22 1.53
C GLU A 184 -11.46 -7.54 2.31
N LYS A 185 -10.31 -7.99 2.81
CA LYS A 185 -10.21 -9.18 3.64
C LYS A 185 -10.91 -9.01 4.98
N ASP A 186 -10.70 -7.90 5.68
CA ASP A 186 -11.34 -7.62 6.97
C ASP A 186 -12.87 -7.53 6.84
N LEU A 187 -13.37 -6.93 5.76
CA LEU A 187 -14.79 -6.93 5.44
C LEU A 187 -15.31 -8.36 5.27
N LYS A 188 -14.62 -9.17 4.46
CA LYS A 188 -14.99 -10.57 4.24
C LYS A 188 -15.02 -11.38 5.54
N GLU A 189 -13.97 -11.28 6.36
CA GLU A 189 -13.88 -11.97 7.65
C GLU A 189 -14.96 -11.48 8.64
N THR A 190 -15.35 -10.21 8.57
CA THR A 190 -16.45 -9.67 9.39
C THR A 190 -17.78 -10.31 9.00
N PHE A 191 -18.05 -10.47 7.70
CA PHE A 191 -19.27 -11.13 7.21
C PHE A 191 -19.29 -12.64 7.51
N ASP A 192 -18.13 -13.31 7.50
CA ASP A 192 -18.03 -14.73 7.84
C ASP A 192 -18.27 -15.01 9.34
N ARG A 193 -18.14 -14.00 10.22
CA ARG A 193 -18.43 -14.11 11.67
C ARG A 193 -19.90 -13.88 12.03
N ILE A 194 -20.74 -13.50 11.07
CA ILE A 194 -22.17 -13.36 11.28
C ILE A 194 -22.78 -14.77 11.34
N THR A 195 -23.54 -15.07 12.40
CA THR A 195 -24.20 -16.38 12.60
C THR A 195 -25.35 -16.64 11.61
N ASP A 196 -25.71 -15.62 10.85
CA ASP A 196 -26.78 -15.61 9.86
C ASP A 196 -26.16 -15.76 8.47
N GLY A 197 -26.90 -16.37 7.54
CA GLY A 197 -26.49 -16.44 6.16
C GLY A 197 -26.50 -15.05 5.52
N PHE A 198 -25.51 -14.76 4.69
CA PHE A 198 -25.41 -13.52 3.93
C PHE A 198 -25.20 -13.81 2.44
N ILE A 199 -25.94 -13.12 1.58
CA ILE A 199 -25.75 -13.11 0.13
C ILE A 199 -25.70 -11.65 -0.35
N GLY A 200 -24.70 -11.35 -1.18
CA GLY A 200 -24.66 -10.13 -2.00
C GLY A 200 -25.03 -10.46 -3.44
N ILE A 201 -25.99 -9.71 -4.01
CA ILE A 201 -26.44 -9.83 -5.40
C ILE A 201 -26.20 -8.51 -6.10
N ASP A 202 -25.68 -8.52 -7.32
CA ASP A 202 -25.52 -7.31 -8.14
C ASP A 202 -26.81 -6.88 -8.87
N ALA A 203 -26.73 -5.80 -9.64
CA ALA A 203 -27.84 -5.23 -10.39
C ALA A 203 -28.40 -6.16 -11.50
N ASP A 204 -27.61 -7.12 -11.97
CA ASP A 204 -27.99 -8.10 -12.99
C ASP A 204 -28.54 -9.40 -12.36
N TRP A 205 -28.81 -9.37 -11.05
CA TRP A 205 -29.22 -10.51 -10.24
C TRP A 205 -28.15 -11.60 -10.13
N THR A 206 -26.87 -11.29 -10.37
CA THR A 206 -25.78 -12.25 -10.21
C THR A 206 -25.33 -12.29 -8.76
N ILE A 207 -25.15 -13.49 -8.21
CA ILE A 207 -24.65 -13.69 -6.85
C ILE A 207 -23.18 -13.29 -6.82
N ALA A 208 -22.87 -12.12 -6.27
CA ALA A 208 -21.52 -11.57 -6.18
C ALA A 208 -20.73 -12.18 -5.01
N TYR A 209 -21.41 -12.52 -3.91
CA TYR A 209 -20.78 -13.09 -2.72
C TYR A 209 -21.79 -13.87 -1.87
N ILE A 210 -21.31 -14.88 -1.16
CA ILE A 210 -22.05 -15.60 -0.12
C ILE A 210 -21.07 -15.97 1.00
N ASN A 211 -21.44 -15.69 2.27
CA ASN A 211 -20.62 -16.07 3.41
C ASN A 211 -20.70 -17.59 3.68
N ASP A 212 -19.78 -18.13 4.47
CA ASP A 212 -19.73 -19.58 4.72
C ASP A 212 -21.01 -20.10 5.38
N ARG A 213 -21.61 -19.32 6.29
CA ARG A 213 -22.89 -19.68 6.90
C ARG A 213 -24.03 -19.76 5.89
N GLY A 214 -24.06 -18.86 4.91
CA GLY A 214 -25.00 -18.89 3.81
C GLY A 214 -24.83 -20.16 2.99
N LYS A 215 -23.60 -20.52 2.61
CA LYS A 215 -23.34 -21.76 1.85
C LYS A 215 -23.85 -22.99 2.61
N GLU A 216 -23.58 -23.10 3.91
CA GLU A 216 -24.10 -24.20 4.73
C GLU A 216 -25.63 -24.30 4.74
N LEU A 217 -26.32 -23.16 4.64
CA LEU A 217 -27.78 -23.10 4.71
C LEU A 217 -28.46 -23.37 3.36
N ILE A 218 -27.89 -22.90 2.25
CA ILE A 218 -28.58 -22.86 0.95
C ILE A 218 -27.79 -23.45 -0.24
N ASP A 219 -26.52 -23.80 -0.08
CA ASP A 219 -25.67 -24.47 -1.09
C ASP A 219 -25.50 -25.96 -0.72
N LEU A 220 -26.62 -26.69 -0.63
CA LEU A 220 -26.65 -28.06 -0.10
C LEU A 220 -25.95 -29.09 -0.99
N ASP A 221 -25.84 -28.80 -2.30
CA ASP A 221 -25.14 -29.65 -3.27
C ASP A 221 -23.66 -29.27 -3.44
N GLY A 222 -23.25 -28.10 -2.94
CA GLY A 222 -21.87 -27.61 -2.99
C GLY A 222 -21.42 -27.28 -4.41
N GLU A 223 -22.35 -27.03 -5.33
CA GLU A 223 -22.03 -26.64 -6.71
C GLU A 223 -21.42 -25.23 -6.80
N GLY A 224 -21.55 -24.43 -5.74
CA GLY A 224 -21.09 -23.06 -5.69
C GLY A 224 -22.10 -22.11 -6.33
N LEU A 225 -22.41 -21.04 -5.62
CA LEU A 225 -23.44 -20.08 -6.00
C LEU A 225 -22.90 -18.79 -6.62
N VAL A 226 -21.65 -18.42 -6.33
CA VAL A 226 -21.04 -17.16 -6.79
C VAL A 226 -20.89 -17.15 -8.31
N GLY A 227 -21.30 -16.06 -8.96
CA GLY A 227 -21.28 -15.87 -10.41
C GLY A 227 -22.50 -16.42 -11.15
N ARG A 228 -23.44 -17.06 -10.47
CA ARG A 228 -24.70 -17.56 -11.06
C ARG A 228 -25.81 -16.52 -10.88
N ASN A 229 -26.79 -16.53 -11.78
CA ASN A 229 -27.98 -15.70 -11.62
C ASN A 229 -28.85 -16.24 -10.47
N PHE A 230 -29.26 -15.35 -9.56
CA PHE A 230 -30.01 -15.68 -8.37
C PHE A 230 -31.36 -16.35 -8.68
N TRP A 231 -32.07 -15.89 -9.71
CA TRP A 231 -33.37 -16.44 -10.09
C TRP A 231 -33.26 -17.80 -10.77
N ASP A 232 -32.15 -18.07 -11.46
CA ASP A 232 -31.88 -19.39 -12.04
C ASP A 232 -31.54 -20.42 -10.95
N VAL A 233 -30.81 -19.99 -9.91
CA VAL A 233 -30.48 -20.85 -8.76
C VAL A 233 -31.71 -21.11 -7.89
N PHE A 234 -32.48 -20.06 -7.59
CA PHE A 234 -33.64 -20.12 -6.72
C PHE A 234 -34.95 -19.98 -7.51
N GLU A 235 -35.10 -20.73 -8.61
CA GLU A 235 -36.31 -20.73 -9.46
C GLU A 235 -37.62 -20.88 -8.66
N PRO A 236 -37.70 -21.73 -7.60
CA PRO A 236 -38.91 -21.84 -6.78
C PRO A 236 -39.29 -20.58 -5.99
N ALA A 237 -38.40 -19.58 -5.89
CA ALA A 237 -38.69 -18.29 -5.27
C ALA A 237 -39.45 -17.35 -6.22
N LEU A 238 -39.51 -17.64 -7.53
CA LEU A 238 -40.28 -16.86 -8.49
C LEU A 238 -41.79 -16.94 -8.17
N GLY A 239 -42.45 -15.79 -8.20
CA GLY A 239 -43.86 -15.63 -7.86
C GLY A 239 -44.18 -15.72 -6.37
N THR A 240 -43.17 -15.69 -5.50
CA THR A 240 -43.32 -15.70 -4.04
C THR A 240 -43.02 -14.33 -3.42
N THR A 241 -43.23 -14.19 -2.11
CA THR A 241 -42.86 -13.00 -1.33
C THR A 241 -41.38 -12.63 -1.51
N PHE A 242 -40.48 -13.60 -1.70
CA PHE A 242 -39.07 -13.34 -1.93
C PHE A 242 -38.84 -12.50 -3.20
N GLU A 243 -39.49 -12.85 -4.32
CA GLU A 243 -39.37 -12.09 -5.56
C GLU A 243 -39.96 -10.69 -5.43
N GLU A 244 -41.17 -10.60 -4.87
CA GLU A 244 -41.87 -9.33 -4.69
C GLU A 244 -41.03 -8.35 -3.85
N GLN A 245 -40.59 -8.79 -2.67
CA GLN A 245 -39.83 -7.96 -1.73
C GLN A 245 -38.46 -7.58 -2.32
N TYR A 246 -37.74 -8.49 -2.97
CA TYR A 246 -36.39 -8.17 -3.48
C TYR A 246 -36.46 -7.17 -4.62
N ARG A 247 -37.43 -7.34 -5.54
CA ARG A 247 -37.63 -6.39 -6.63
C ARG A 247 -38.13 -5.04 -6.12
N GLU A 248 -39.00 -5.03 -5.11
CA GLU A 248 -39.47 -3.80 -4.47
C GLU A 248 -38.31 -3.02 -3.84
N VAL A 249 -37.52 -3.66 -2.98
CA VAL A 249 -36.34 -3.02 -2.34
C VAL A 249 -35.35 -2.50 -3.38
N PHE A 250 -35.12 -3.26 -4.45
CA PHE A 250 -34.24 -2.82 -5.53
C PHE A 250 -34.78 -1.57 -6.23
N ALA A 251 -36.10 -1.49 -6.46
CA ALA A 251 -36.74 -0.36 -7.12
C ALA A 251 -36.89 0.88 -6.22
N THR A 252 -37.24 0.70 -4.95
CA THR A 252 -37.53 1.79 -4.00
C THR A 252 -36.28 2.29 -3.28
N GLN A 253 -35.23 1.47 -3.21
CA GLN A 253 -34.04 1.71 -2.39
C GLN A 253 -34.38 1.86 -0.89
N GLU A 254 -35.50 1.29 -0.44
CA GLU A 254 -35.87 1.20 0.98
C GLU A 254 -35.67 -0.23 1.50
N PRO A 255 -35.00 -0.44 2.65
CA PRO A 255 -34.79 -1.78 3.20
C PRO A 255 -36.09 -2.39 3.74
N THR A 256 -36.19 -3.72 3.71
CA THR A 256 -37.34 -4.47 4.22
C THR A 256 -36.91 -5.69 5.04
N SER A 257 -37.81 -6.22 5.86
CA SER A 257 -37.66 -7.53 6.49
C SER A 257 -38.97 -8.30 6.51
N PHE A 258 -38.89 -9.62 6.35
CA PHE A 258 -40.04 -10.51 6.31
C PHE A 258 -39.66 -11.93 6.74
N GLU A 259 -40.67 -12.72 7.11
CA GLU A 259 -40.54 -14.15 7.38
C GLU A 259 -41.34 -14.93 6.34
N GLU A 260 -40.71 -15.91 5.70
CA GLU A 260 -41.37 -16.73 4.67
C GLU A 260 -40.91 -18.19 4.78
N TYR A 261 -41.84 -19.12 4.56
CA TYR A 261 -41.51 -20.55 4.48
C TYR A 261 -40.99 -20.87 3.09
N TYR A 262 -39.84 -21.51 3.01
CA TYR A 262 -39.25 -21.88 1.72
C TYR A 262 -39.30 -23.41 1.53
N PRO A 263 -40.23 -23.93 0.70
CA PRO A 263 -40.46 -25.35 0.54
C PRO A 263 -39.21 -26.18 0.15
N PRO A 264 -38.31 -25.70 -0.74
CA PRO A 264 -37.11 -26.47 -1.08
C PRO A 264 -36.18 -26.79 0.09
N PHE A 265 -36.18 -25.98 1.15
CA PHE A 265 -35.38 -26.21 2.36
C PHE A 265 -36.21 -26.69 3.56
N ASP A 266 -37.52 -26.88 3.40
CA ASP A 266 -38.46 -27.24 4.49
C ASP A 266 -38.27 -26.40 5.76
N GLY A 267 -38.01 -25.10 5.58
CA GLY A 267 -37.58 -24.18 6.64
C GLY A 267 -38.28 -22.82 6.59
N TRP A 268 -38.36 -22.17 7.74
CA TRP A 268 -38.79 -20.77 7.84
C TRP A 268 -37.57 -19.88 7.85
N PHE A 269 -37.56 -18.87 6.99
CA PHE A 269 -36.47 -17.92 6.89
C PHE A 269 -36.93 -16.54 7.33
N GLU A 270 -36.24 -15.96 8.31
CA GLU A 270 -36.30 -14.53 8.58
C GLU A 270 -35.27 -13.84 7.68
N VAL A 271 -35.73 -12.95 6.81
CA VAL A 271 -34.91 -12.30 5.79
C VAL A 271 -34.91 -10.79 6.00
N HIS A 272 -33.73 -10.20 5.93
CA HIS A 272 -33.52 -8.75 5.90
C HIS A 272 -32.82 -8.39 4.60
N VAL A 273 -33.40 -7.45 3.86
CA VAL A 273 -32.89 -7.03 2.55
C VAL A 273 -32.54 -5.56 2.61
N TYR A 274 -31.28 -5.25 2.26
CA TYR A 274 -30.74 -3.91 2.22
C TYR A 274 -30.34 -3.55 0.80
N PRO A 275 -30.82 -2.43 0.25
CA PRO A 275 -30.40 -1.97 -1.07
C PRO A 275 -29.01 -1.33 -1.01
N SER A 276 -28.33 -1.35 -2.14
CA SER A 276 -27.07 -0.65 -2.36
C SER A 276 -27.03 -0.11 -3.80
N ALA A 277 -26.12 0.83 -4.08
CA ALA A 277 -25.93 1.36 -5.42
C ALA A 277 -25.54 0.28 -6.45
N SER A 278 -25.00 -0.84 -6.01
CA SER A 278 -24.52 -1.95 -6.85
C SER A 278 -25.44 -3.17 -6.87
N GLY A 279 -26.53 -3.20 -6.07
CA GLY A 279 -27.36 -4.40 -5.93
C GLY A 279 -28.06 -4.53 -4.57
N LEU A 280 -28.20 -5.77 -4.08
CA LEU A 280 -28.85 -6.12 -2.82
C LEU A 280 -27.91 -6.86 -1.87
N SER A 281 -28.03 -6.57 -0.58
CA SER A 281 -27.42 -7.31 0.52
C SER A 281 -28.53 -8.00 1.32
N ILE A 282 -28.50 -9.33 1.37
CA ILE A 282 -29.54 -10.15 1.98
C ILE A 282 -28.95 -10.90 3.16
N TYR A 283 -29.53 -10.70 4.34
CA TYR A 283 -29.26 -11.49 5.53
C TYR A 283 -30.44 -12.43 5.76
N PHE A 284 -30.16 -13.68 6.08
CA PHE A 284 -31.20 -14.65 6.36
C PHE A 284 -30.80 -15.60 7.47
N ARG A 285 -31.78 -15.96 8.30
CA ARG A 285 -31.64 -16.96 9.34
C ARG A 285 -32.71 -18.02 9.16
N ASP A 286 -32.30 -19.29 9.18
CA ASP A 286 -33.22 -20.42 9.29
C ASP A 286 -33.69 -20.57 10.74
N TYR A 287 -35.00 -20.69 10.92
CA TYR A 287 -35.62 -21.16 12.15
C TYR A 287 -36.15 -22.58 11.95
N PRO A 288 -35.56 -23.59 12.59
CA PRO A 288 -36.14 -24.91 12.62
C PRO A 288 -37.50 -24.82 13.31
N SER A 289 -38.56 -25.11 12.57
CA SER A 289 -39.93 -25.03 13.07
C SER A 289 -40.04 -25.78 14.41
N LEU A 290 -40.54 -25.11 15.45
CA LEU A 290 -40.81 -25.70 16.78
C LEU A 290 -41.89 -26.81 16.76
N ALA A 291 -42.32 -27.26 15.58
CA ALA A 291 -43.38 -28.24 15.38
C ALA A 291 -43.00 -29.69 15.77
N LYS A 292 -41.78 -29.97 16.25
CA LYS A 292 -41.40 -31.27 16.86
C LYS A 292 -41.07 -31.21 18.37
N ARG A 293 -41.60 -30.24 19.12
CA ARG A 293 -41.49 -30.21 20.60
C ARG A 293 -42.81 -30.37 21.38
N LYS A 294 -43.89 -30.81 20.74
CA LYS A 294 -45.13 -31.21 21.45
C LYS A 294 -45.66 -32.56 20.99
N THR A 295 -44.94 -33.65 21.24
CA THR A 295 -45.57 -34.93 21.62
C THR A 295 -44.52 -35.84 22.27
N THR A 296 -44.47 -35.86 23.59
CA THR A 296 -44.50 -37.04 24.48
C THR A 296 -44.45 -36.54 25.92
#